data_AF-A0A2V8EGY8-F1
#
_entry.id   AF-A0A2V8EGY8-F1
#
_cell.length_a   1.000
_cell.length_b   1.000
_cell.length_c   1.000
_cell.angle_alpha   90.00
_cell.angle_beta   90.00
_cell.angle_gamma   90.00
#
_symmetry.space_group_name_H-M   'P 1'
#
loop_
_entity.id
_entity.type
_entity.pdbx_description
1 polymer ?
#
loop_
_entity_poly.entity_id
_entity_poly.type
_entity_poly.pdbx_seq_one_letter_code
_entity_poly.pdbx_strand_id
1 'polypeptide(L)'
;MVSTSHPRTDDPASADDQLTHVLDRLARLLPAQGPISIFIHHNTLHAFEHLPFEEAVEHAAAQLGCEPFLSESRYRDKLASGRILAKDVDALLREQLGDRASEEVAGVASRLTLWRAVVLHGIPPATGRELSWMLDETTALSRFRTDVPAPARSTPSALFSDRDDRALSDSDDRTDEEERAVHQLWNACLQAVSRAGNSGTAARAPRPLVRHRDWLQATKGVDTDGWIHPPLIRFLAGYLDQGLAHWPMPGRQRGIHGCFLEIYGTSLAALCGRWAGTLPRLVADDLEAGRSAFASMAHSLHDLGVADDECEVYLSAELLALRGWAGIVRQIEERPDRVPARDLTVTLRGYLAVRLLFERAALEHAARQLAFVGSLADLRCWLRNRPAAAPAPTIRERAWPLFHVAQLSGLDAAIVQRWTPRNVEDLESELLELDSVRRRRILHQAFERAIRHRLYDAVMSHRAQEVARPPTFQAVFCIDEREESFRRHLEEVEPGCETFSTAGFFNVAMYHQGASDAHPRPLCPAAIRPDHYVAEIESDADGVAGRSRRLQRRAAGFLGYNVHLGSRLPVRGALLMTAFGWLALVPLVLRVVFP
;
A
#
# COMPACT_ATOMS: atom_id res chain seq x y z
N MET A 1 -17.61 28.45 58.45
CA MET A 1 -18.44 27.59 57.59
C MET A 1 -18.69 28.33 56.28
N VAL A 2 -17.82 28.14 55.29
CA VAL A 2 -18.11 28.48 53.88
C VAL A 2 -17.50 27.34 53.08
N SER A 3 -18.38 26.59 52.42
CA SER A 3 -18.06 25.40 51.64
C SER A 3 -17.50 25.82 50.29
N THR A 4 -16.29 25.39 49.97
CA THR A 4 -15.67 25.55 48.65
C THR A 4 -16.11 24.39 47.75
N SER A 5 -17.09 24.64 46.89
CA SER A 5 -17.45 23.74 45.79
C SER A 5 -16.38 23.80 44.69
N HIS A 6 -15.70 22.68 44.45
CA HIS A 6 -14.93 22.47 43.23
C HIS A 6 -15.87 22.40 42.01
N PRO A 7 -15.52 22.98 40.84
CA PRO A 7 -16.27 22.76 39.62
C PRO A 7 -16.02 21.33 39.14
N ARG A 8 -17.09 20.57 38.98
CA ARG A 8 -17.11 19.33 38.21
C ARG A 8 -16.90 19.70 36.74
N THR A 9 -15.76 19.34 36.18
CA THR A 9 -15.49 19.35 34.74
C THR A 9 -15.84 17.97 34.19
N ASP A 10 -17.07 17.82 33.70
CA ASP A 10 -17.49 16.79 32.75
C ASP A 10 -18.63 17.43 31.93
N ASP A 11 -18.25 18.40 31.09
CA ASP A 11 -19.19 19.12 30.23
C ASP A 11 -19.24 18.37 28.88
N PRO A 12 -20.37 17.73 28.50
CA PRO A 12 -20.46 16.88 27.31
C PRO A 12 -20.14 17.62 26.00
N ALA A 13 -20.31 18.95 25.97
CA ALA A 13 -19.91 19.78 24.83
C ALA A 13 -18.39 19.74 24.56
N SER A 14 -17.56 19.60 25.60
CA SER A 14 -16.10 19.58 25.45
C SER A 14 -15.57 18.27 24.84
N ALA A 15 -16.21 17.14 25.16
CA ALA A 15 -15.86 15.83 24.62
C ALA A 15 -16.27 15.70 23.14
N ASP A 16 -17.44 16.23 22.78
CA ASP A 16 -17.93 16.27 21.40
C ASP A 16 -17.02 17.12 20.49
N ASP A 17 -16.53 18.25 21.01
CA ASP A 17 -15.57 19.12 20.31
C ASP A 17 -14.21 18.43 20.14
N GLN A 18 -13.71 17.73 21.17
CA GLN A 18 -12.45 16.99 21.09
C GLN A 18 -12.51 15.87 20.04
N LEU A 19 -13.57 15.06 20.04
CA LEU A 19 -13.75 13.98 19.07
C LEU A 19 -13.93 14.52 17.64
N THR A 20 -14.60 15.66 17.48
CA THR A 20 -14.69 16.37 16.19
C THR A 20 -13.30 16.80 15.71
N HIS A 21 -12.49 17.42 16.57
CA HIS A 21 -11.13 17.81 16.22
C HIS A 21 -10.25 16.62 15.84
N VAL A 22 -10.35 15.50 16.56
CA VAL A 22 -9.65 14.25 16.21
C VAL A 22 -10.01 13.82 14.79
N LEU A 23 -11.29 13.77 14.44
CA LEU A 23 -11.73 13.36 13.11
C LEU A 23 -11.23 14.29 12.00
N ASP A 24 -11.24 15.61 12.22
CA ASP A 24 -10.73 16.58 11.24
C ASP A 24 -9.23 16.43 11.00
N ARG A 25 -8.46 16.04 12.03
CA ARG A 25 -7.04 15.69 11.87
C ARG A 25 -6.86 14.40 11.09
N LEU A 26 -7.60 13.36 11.45
CA LEU A 26 -7.52 12.05 10.80
C LEU A 26 -7.99 12.08 9.35
N ALA A 27 -8.96 12.93 9.01
CA ALA A 27 -9.42 13.11 7.63
C ALA A 27 -8.30 13.56 6.69
N ARG A 28 -7.30 14.30 7.20
CA ARG A 28 -6.11 14.71 6.41
C ARG A 28 -5.17 13.55 6.07
N LEU A 29 -5.26 12.43 6.78
CA LEU A 29 -4.52 11.22 6.44
C LEU A 29 -5.16 10.46 5.27
N LEU A 30 -6.45 10.70 5.02
CA LEU A 30 -7.16 10.07 3.93
C LEU A 30 -6.80 10.74 2.60
N PRO A 31 -6.76 9.98 1.50
CA PRO A 31 -6.46 10.56 0.20
C PRO A 31 -7.54 11.58 -0.16
N ALA A 32 -7.12 12.83 -0.39
CA ALA A 32 -7.99 13.89 -0.90
C ALA A 32 -8.45 13.66 -2.36
N GLN A 33 -7.97 12.60 -3.01
CA GLN A 33 -8.17 12.30 -4.42
C GLN A 33 -8.72 10.89 -4.62
N GLY A 34 -9.61 10.77 -5.59
CA GLY A 34 -10.14 9.49 -6.05
C GLY A 34 -9.17 8.75 -6.97
N PRO A 35 -9.58 7.61 -7.54
CA PRO A 35 -8.80 6.84 -8.50
C PRO A 35 -8.31 7.75 -9.65
N ILE A 36 -7.02 7.63 -9.97
CA ILE A 36 -6.30 8.53 -10.88
C ILE A 36 -6.84 8.38 -12.32
N SER A 37 -7.64 9.33 -12.77
CA SER A 37 -8.04 9.49 -14.19
C SER A 37 -7.58 10.82 -14.80
N ILE A 38 -7.00 11.71 -13.99
CA ILE A 38 -6.55 13.06 -14.36
C ILE A 38 -5.23 13.41 -13.67
N PHE A 39 -4.52 14.39 -14.24
CA PHE A 39 -3.21 14.87 -13.77
C PHE A 39 -3.23 15.32 -12.30
N ILE A 40 -2.20 14.93 -11.54
CA ILE A 40 -2.08 15.15 -10.10
C ILE A 40 -1.04 16.24 -9.83
N HIS A 41 -1.41 17.25 -9.04
CA HIS A 41 -0.49 18.25 -8.50
C HIS A 41 -0.39 18.22 -6.96
N HIS A 42 -1.24 17.45 -6.25
CA HIS A 42 -1.11 17.30 -4.79
C HIS A 42 -0.35 16.04 -4.42
N ASN A 43 0.58 16.22 -3.50
CA ASN A 43 1.34 15.16 -2.86
C ASN A 43 0.38 14.23 -2.08
N THR A 44 0.38 12.94 -2.39
CA THR A 44 -0.38 11.94 -1.63
C THR A 44 0.11 11.83 -0.18
N LEU A 45 1.31 12.34 0.11
CA LEU A 45 1.92 12.44 1.43
C LEU A 45 1.84 13.86 2.02
N HIS A 46 0.88 14.70 1.58
CA HIS A 46 0.74 16.09 2.05
C HIS A 46 0.69 16.23 3.59
N ALA A 47 0.10 15.26 4.29
CA ALA A 47 0.08 15.21 5.76
C ALA A 47 1.50 15.15 6.39
N PHE A 48 2.50 14.75 5.62
CA PHE A 48 3.90 14.56 6.04
C PHE A 48 4.86 15.58 5.41
N GLU A 49 4.36 16.62 4.73
CA GLU A 49 5.19 17.64 4.04
C GLU A 49 6.09 18.46 4.98
N HIS A 50 5.80 18.44 6.27
CA HIS A 50 6.62 19.09 7.29
C HIS A 50 7.89 18.30 7.65
N LEU A 51 8.05 17.08 7.14
CA LEU A 51 9.20 16.21 7.38
C LEU A 51 10.13 16.17 6.14
N PRO A 52 11.44 15.91 6.32
CA PRO A 52 12.32 15.53 5.22
C PRO A 52 11.75 14.34 4.45
N PHE A 53 11.99 14.26 3.13
CA PHE A 53 11.34 13.29 2.26
C PHE A 53 11.49 11.84 2.75
N GLU A 54 12.69 11.42 3.15
CA GLU A 54 12.95 10.05 3.62
C GLU A 54 12.21 9.73 4.92
N GLU A 55 12.10 10.70 5.82
CA GLU A 55 11.34 10.56 7.07
C GLU A 55 9.83 10.55 6.77
N ALA A 56 9.38 11.41 5.86
CA ALA A 56 7.98 11.50 5.44
C ALA A 56 7.47 10.18 4.84
N VAL A 57 8.22 9.59 3.89
CA VAL A 57 7.80 8.34 3.24
C VAL A 57 7.78 7.17 4.21
N GLU A 58 8.73 7.10 5.16
CA GLU A 58 8.77 6.02 6.14
C GLU A 58 7.73 6.17 7.25
N HIS A 59 7.49 7.39 7.71
CA HIS A 59 6.38 7.68 8.63
C HIS A 59 5.05 7.32 7.96
N ALA A 60 4.85 7.78 6.73
CA ALA A 60 3.67 7.45 5.94
C ALA A 60 3.53 5.93 5.75
N ALA A 61 4.62 5.22 5.44
CA ALA A 61 4.60 3.76 5.32
C ALA A 61 4.24 3.05 6.63
N ALA A 62 4.76 3.52 7.76
CA ALA A 62 4.43 2.96 9.07
C ALA A 62 2.93 3.14 9.39
N GLN A 63 2.40 4.34 9.16
CA GLN A 63 1.01 4.71 9.47
C GLN A 63 0.01 4.14 8.48
N LEU A 64 0.23 4.31 7.18
CA LEU A 64 -0.65 3.86 6.10
C LEU A 64 -0.42 2.39 5.72
N GLY A 65 0.60 1.75 6.29
CA GLY A 65 1.00 0.37 6.05
C GLY A 65 1.21 0.01 4.59
N CYS A 66 1.87 0.90 3.85
CA CYS A 66 2.36 0.70 2.49
C CYS A 66 3.89 0.55 2.48
N GLU A 67 4.45 0.28 1.31
CA GLU A 67 5.90 0.24 1.11
C GLU A 67 6.44 1.65 0.79
N PRO A 68 7.44 2.17 1.52
CA PRO A 68 7.96 3.53 1.33
C PRO A 68 8.80 3.69 0.05
N PHE A 69 9.37 2.58 -0.42
CA PHE A 69 10.31 2.55 -1.55
C PHE A 69 10.02 1.35 -2.45
N LEU A 70 10.56 1.36 -3.67
CA LEU A 70 10.54 0.21 -4.58
C LEU A 70 11.11 -1.05 -3.90
N SER A 71 10.69 -2.24 -4.33
CA SER A 71 11.27 -3.49 -3.84
C SER A 71 12.78 -3.56 -4.13
N GLU A 72 13.53 -4.27 -3.29
CA GLU A 72 14.98 -4.47 -3.48
C GLU A 72 15.31 -5.07 -4.86
N SER A 73 14.47 -5.98 -5.36
CA SER A 73 14.59 -6.55 -6.71
C SER A 73 14.53 -5.48 -7.81
N ARG A 74 13.61 -4.51 -7.71
CA ARG A 74 13.54 -3.43 -8.70
C ARG A 74 14.74 -2.51 -8.63
N TYR A 75 15.31 -2.27 -7.46
CA TYR A 75 16.57 -1.53 -7.34
C TYR A 75 17.76 -2.31 -7.90
N ARG A 76 17.79 -3.64 -7.75
CA ARG A 76 18.76 -4.51 -8.41
C ARG A 76 18.70 -4.40 -9.93
N ASP A 77 17.51 -4.29 -10.53
CA ASP A 77 17.37 -4.02 -11.97
C ASP A 77 17.96 -2.65 -12.36
N LYS A 78 17.84 -1.64 -11.48
CA LYS A 78 18.44 -0.31 -11.70
C LYS A 78 19.96 -0.33 -11.57
N LEU A 79 20.52 -1.14 -10.68
CA LEU A 79 21.96 -1.40 -10.61
C LEU A 79 22.45 -2.10 -11.89
N ALA A 80 21.77 -3.17 -12.31
CA ALA A 80 22.13 -3.94 -13.51
C ALA A 80 22.05 -3.10 -14.80
N SER A 81 21.07 -2.20 -14.90
CA SER A 81 20.93 -1.26 -16.04
C SER A 81 21.82 -0.02 -15.94
N GLY A 82 22.66 0.11 -14.91
CA GLY A 82 23.53 1.28 -14.71
C GLY A 82 22.77 2.56 -14.36
N ARG A 83 21.49 2.48 -13.98
CA ARG A 83 20.70 3.61 -13.45
C ARG A 83 21.04 3.93 -12.00
N ILE A 84 21.62 2.97 -11.27
CA ILE A 84 22.31 3.18 -10.00
C ILE A 84 23.75 2.74 -10.22
N LEU A 85 24.73 3.52 -9.75
CA LEU A 85 26.14 3.16 -9.83
C LEU A 85 26.64 2.71 -8.45
N ALA A 86 27.45 1.66 -8.41
CA ALA A 86 28.02 1.15 -7.16
C ALA A 86 28.84 2.23 -6.42
N LYS A 87 29.51 3.14 -7.16
CA LYS A 87 30.23 4.27 -6.57
C LYS A 87 29.34 5.25 -5.80
N ASP A 88 28.08 5.41 -6.22
CA ASP A 88 27.13 6.31 -5.55
C ASP A 88 26.63 5.68 -4.24
N VAL A 89 26.43 4.36 -4.24
CA VAL A 89 26.17 3.59 -3.01
C VAL A 89 27.36 3.69 -2.05
N ASP A 90 28.58 3.53 -2.56
CA ASP A 90 29.80 3.62 -1.74
C ASP A 90 29.98 5.02 -1.13
N ALA A 91 29.65 6.08 -1.86
CA ALA A 91 29.68 7.45 -1.35
C ALA A 91 28.65 7.65 -0.22
N LEU A 92 27.40 7.22 -0.44
CA LEU A 92 26.32 7.34 0.55
C LEU A 92 26.62 6.55 1.83
N LEU A 93 27.16 5.34 1.70
CA LEU A 93 27.54 4.54 2.87
C LEU A 93 28.64 5.21 3.69
N ARG A 94 29.66 5.81 3.05
CA ARG A 94 30.69 6.57 3.78
C ARG A 94 30.12 7.80 4.46
N GLU A 95 29.23 8.53 3.78
CA GLU A 95 28.56 9.70 4.34
C GLU A 95 27.70 9.33 5.57
N GLN A 96 26.96 8.22 5.52
CA GLN A 96 26.09 7.77 6.61
C GLN A 96 26.85 7.13 7.78
N LEU A 97 27.92 6.38 7.51
CA LEU A 97 28.70 5.69 8.55
C LEU A 97 29.72 6.64 9.20
N GLY A 98 30.28 7.61 8.47
CA GLY A 98 31.35 8.47 9.01
C GLY A 98 32.51 7.62 9.55
N ASP A 99 32.97 7.92 10.76
CA ASP A 99 34.08 7.22 11.42
C ASP A 99 33.80 5.72 11.66
N ARG A 100 32.52 5.34 11.79
CA ARG A 100 32.09 3.94 11.96
C ARG A 100 32.39 3.06 10.76
N ALA A 101 32.74 3.64 9.60
CA ALA A 101 32.99 2.93 8.36
C ALA A 101 34.15 1.93 8.46
N SER A 102 35.21 2.28 9.20
CA SER A 102 36.40 1.45 9.38
C SER A 102 36.33 0.47 10.55
N GLU A 103 35.28 0.54 11.37
CA GLU A 103 35.11 -0.38 12.50
C GLU A 103 34.95 -1.82 11.99
N GLU A 104 35.63 -2.75 12.65
CA GLU A 104 35.54 -4.17 12.32
C GLU A 104 34.27 -4.76 12.93
N VAL A 105 33.44 -5.40 12.09
CA VAL A 105 32.22 -6.07 12.55
C VAL A 105 32.50 -7.55 12.70
N ALA A 106 32.42 -8.05 13.93
CA ALA A 106 32.49 -9.48 14.26
C ALA A 106 33.73 -10.22 13.69
N GLY A 107 34.83 -9.51 13.41
CA GLY A 107 36.02 -10.10 12.79
C GLY A 107 35.84 -10.54 11.33
N VAL A 108 34.77 -10.08 10.66
CA VAL A 108 34.42 -10.45 9.28
C VAL A 108 35.01 -9.46 8.28
N ALA A 109 34.67 -8.19 8.42
CA ALA A 109 35.12 -7.11 7.55
C ALA A 109 34.88 -5.76 8.23
N SER A 110 35.36 -4.67 7.61
CA SER A 110 34.92 -3.32 7.99
C SER A 110 33.40 -3.17 7.82
N ARG A 111 32.75 -2.36 8.65
CA ARG A 111 31.31 -2.08 8.54
C ARG A 111 30.93 -1.58 7.15
N LEU A 112 31.76 -0.72 6.55
CA LEU A 112 31.55 -0.24 5.18
C LEU A 112 31.54 -1.40 4.17
N THR A 113 32.50 -2.32 4.25
CA THR A 113 32.57 -3.49 3.36
C THR A 113 31.36 -4.38 3.52
N LEU A 114 30.95 -4.66 4.76
CA LEU A 114 29.77 -5.48 5.07
C LEU A 114 28.49 -4.84 4.52
N TRP A 115 28.22 -3.58 4.87
CA TRP A 115 27.03 -2.87 4.42
C TRP A 115 26.98 -2.73 2.91
N ARG A 116 28.12 -2.44 2.28
CA ARG A 116 28.23 -2.38 0.81
C ARG A 116 27.82 -3.69 0.17
N ALA A 117 28.34 -4.82 0.66
CA ALA A 117 28.01 -6.12 0.10
C ALA A 117 26.50 -6.42 0.26
N VAL A 118 25.95 -6.17 1.44
CA VAL A 118 24.53 -6.40 1.72
C VAL A 118 23.61 -5.46 0.92
N VAL A 119 23.96 -4.18 0.73
CA VAL A 119 23.13 -3.24 -0.06
C VAL A 119 23.18 -3.54 -1.55
N LEU A 120 24.36 -3.84 -2.10
CA LEU A 120 24.51 -4.10 -3.54
C LEU A 120 23.92 -5.45 -3.94
N HIS A 121 24.04 -6.46 -3.07
CA HIS A 121 23.66 -7.83 -3.40
C HIS A 121 22.34 -8.26 -2.74
N GLY A 122 21.91 -7.63 -1.66
CA GLY A 122 20.68 -7.98 -0.94
C GLY A 122 20.73 -9.36 -0.27
N ILE A 123 19.76 -9.61 0.61
CA ILE A 123 19.52 -10.91 1.23
C ILE A 123 18.08 -11.31 0.87
N PRO A 124 17.84 -12.46 0.22
CA PRO A 124 16.50 -12.92 -0.08
C PRO A 124 15.67 -13.03 1.22
N PRO A 125 14.51 -12.35 1.30
CA PRO A 125 13.63 -12.48 2.46
C PRO A 125 13.07 -13.91 2.51
N ALA A 126 13.06 -14.51 3.69
CA ALA A 126 12.70 -15.91 3.87
C ALA A 126 12.21 -16.19 5.29
N THR A 127 10.98 -16.64 5.48
CA THR A 127 10.48 -17.09 6.81
C THR A 127 9.56 -18.30 6.70
N GLY A 128 9.45 -19.07 7.77
CA GLY A 128 8.55 -20.22 7.89
C GLY A 128 8.62 -21.18 6.70
N ARG A 129 7.47 -21.39 6.04
CA ARG A 129 7.35 -22.33 4.91
C ARG A 129 8.07 -21.86 3.64
N GLU A 130 8.22 -20.56 3.45
CA GLU A 130 8.96 -19.99 2.31
C GLU A 130 10.44 -20.34 2.43
N LEU A 131 11.02 -20.21 3.63
CA LEU A 131 12.40 -20.61 3.88
C LEU A 131 12.59 -22.12 3.67
N SER A 132 11.69 -22.96 4.21
CA SER A 132 11.77 -24.41 3.97
C SER A 132 11.73 -24.73 2.47
N TRP A 133 10.79 -24.12 1.73
CA TRP A 133 10.72 -24.30 0.28
C TRP A 133 12.00 -23.84 -0.42
N MET A 134 12.58 -22.69 -0.04
CA MET A 134 13.85 -22.26 -0.64
C MET A 134 15.01 -23.19 -0.35
N LEU A 135 15.10 -23.75 0.86
CA LEU A 135 16.15 -24.69 1.22
C LEU A 135 16.00 -26.04 0.50
N ASP A 136 14.77 -26.50 0.29
CA ASP A 136 14.48 -27.83 -0.24
C ASP A 136 14.32 -27.86 -1.78
N GLU A 137 13.79 -26.78 -2.38
CA GLU A 137 13.34 -26.76 -3.79
C GLU A 137 14.16 -25.81 -4.69
N THR A 138 15.17 -25.11 -4.14
CA THR A 138 16.03 -24.21 -4.93
C THR A 138 17.50 -24.61 -4.85
N THR A 139 18.33 -23.96 -5.66
CA THR A 139 19.78 -24.19 -5.67
C THR A 139 20.52 -23.47 -4.52
N ALA A 140 19.79 -22.92 -3.54
CA ALA A 140 20.36 -22.14 -2.45
C ALA A 140 21.40 -22.91 -1.60
N LEU A 141 21.25 -24.23 -1.48
CA LEU A 141 22.19 -25.10 -0.77
C LEU A 141 23.15 -25.87 -1.68
N SER A 142 22.95 -25.84 -3.00
CA SER A 142 23.80 -26.55 -3.96
C SER A 142 24.76 -25.65 -4.74
N ARG A 143 24.54 -24.33 -4.75
CA ARG A 143 25.41 -23.38 -5.48
C ARG A 143 25.69 -22.12 -4.67
N PHE A 144 26.91 -21.61 -4.77
CA PHE A 144 27.23 -20.29 -4.27
C PHE A 144 26.46 -19.22 -5.05
N ARG A 145 26.23 -18.11 -4.38
CA ARG A 145 25.71 -16.90 -5.01
C ARG A 145 26.54 -16.51 -6.25
N THR A 146 25.85 -16.34 -7.38
CA THR A 146 26.46 -15.97 -8.67
C THR A 146 26.82 -14.49 -8.76
N ASP A 147 26.26 -13.66 -7.89
CA ASP A 147 26.49 -12.23 -7.83
C ASP A 147 27.73 -11.83 -7.01
N VAL A 148 28.53 -12.80 -6.56
CA VAL A 148 29.77 -12.58 -5.80
C VAL A 148 31.01 -12.80 -6.71
N PRO A 149 32.04 -11.94 -6.62
CA PRO A 149 33.28 -12.10 -7.39
C PRO A 149 33.91 -13.49 -7.22
N ALA A 150 34.48 -14.03 -8.31
CA ALA A 150 35.11 -15.35 -8.37
C ALA A 150 36.10 -15.71 -7.23
N PRO A 151 36.97 -14.82 -6.69
CA PRO A 151 37.89 -15.19 -5.61
C PRO A 151 37.18 -15.64 -4.33
N ALA A 152 35.97 -15.15 -4.04
CA ALA A 152 35.16 -15.60 -2.90
C ALA A 152 34.51 -16.98 -3.11
N ARG A 153 34.41 -17.45 -4.36
CA ARG A 153 33.91 -18.79 -4.74
C ARG A 153 35.03 -19.84 -4.81
N SER A 154 36.29 -19.41 -4.75
CA SER A 154 37.46 -20.26 -5.05
C SER A 154 38.09 -20.92 -3.81
N THR A 155 37.65 -20.57 -2.61
CA THR A 155 38.23 -21.02 -1.34
C THR A 155 38.05 -22.51 -0.97
N PRO A 156 37.18 -23.34 -1.59
CA PRO A 156 37.16 -24.77 -1.26
C PRO A 156 38.43 -25.52 -1.70
N SER A 157 39.16 -25.01 -2.70
CA SER A 157 40.22 -25.77 -3.39
C SER A 157 41.54 -25.84 -2.59
N ALA A 158 41.75 -24.97 -1.59
CA ALA A 158 43.03 -24.88 -0.88
C ALA A 158 43.22 -25.90 0.26
N LEU A 159 42.20 -26.72 0.58
CA LEU A 159 42.26 -27.69 1.69
C LEU A 159 42.45 -29.16 1.24
N PHE A 160 42.50 -29.44 -0.06
CA PHE A 160 42.64 -30.80 -0.58
C PHE A 160 43.77 -30.98 -1.62
N SER A 161 44.65 -29.98 -1.81
CA SER A 161 45.74 -30.05 -2.78
C SER A 161 46.92 -30.96 -2.39
N ASP A 162 46.73 -31.91 -1.48
CA ASP A 162 47.77 -32.88 -1.07
C ASP A 162 47.43 -34.32 -1.50
N ARG A 163 46.58 -34.48 -2.52
CA ARG A 163 46.39 -35.77 -3.19
C ARG A 163 46.81 -35.67 -4.65
N ASP A 164 48.01 -36.20 -4.88
CA ASP A 164 48.59 -36.72 -6.10
C ASP A 164 47.87 -36.40 -7.42
N ASP A 165 48.64 -35.72 -8.29
CA ASP A 165 48.53 -35.72 -9.74
C ASP A 165 47.98 -37.05 -10.27
N ARG A 166 46.70 -37.06 -10.68
CA ARG A 166 46.21 -37.81 -11.83
C ARG A 166 44.75 -37.49 -12.15
N ALA A 167 44.57 -37.30 -13.46
CA ALA A 167 43.37 -37.50 -14.25
C ALA A 167 42.39 -36.32 -14.33
N LEU A 168 42.18 -35.93 -15.59
CA LEU A 168 40.93 -35.41 -16.14
C LEU A 168 39.70 -36.05 -15.45
N SER A 169 38.97 -35.32 -14.60
CA SER A 169 37.60 -35.67 -14.20
C SER A 169 36.63 -34.49 -14.35
N ASP A 170 35.63 -34.77 -15.17
CA ASP A 170 34.24 -34.30 -15.22
C ASP A 170 33.80 -33.05 -14.44
N SER A 171 32.98 -32.25 -15.14
CA SER A 171 32.17 -31.15 -14.58
C SER A 171 31.26 -31.57 -13.41
N ASP A 172 30.98 -32.86 -13.27
CA ASP A 172 30.16 -33.42 -12.17
C ASP A 172 30.88 -33.31 -10.81
N ASP A 173 32.19 -33.60 -10.76
CA ASP A 173 32.97 -33.63 -9.50
C ASP A 173 33.05 -32.23 -8.88
N ARG A 174 33.19 -31.19 -9.72
CA ARG A 174 33.19 -29.79 -9.29
C ARG A 174 31.83 -29.31 -8.77
N THR A 175 30.75 -29.85 -9.32
CA THR A 175 29.38 -29.49 -8.89
C THR A 175 29.10 -30.09 -7.52
N ASP A 176 29.51 -31.35 -7.32
CA ASP A 176 29.42 -32.03 -6.03
C ASP A 176 30.30 -31.37 -4.94
N GLU A 177 31.49 -30.90 -5.30
CA GLU A 177 32.37 -30.15 -4.38
C GLU A 177 31.76 -28.81 -3.95
N GLU A 178 31.16 -28.06 -4.88
CA GLU A 178 30.48 -26.80 -4.58
C GLU A 178 29.30 -27.03 -3.64
N GLU A 179 28.44 -28.01 -3.95
CA GLU A 179 27.30 -28.38 -3.12
C GLU A 179 27.73 -28.75 -1.70
N ARG A 180 28.77 -29.58 -1.56
CA ARG A 180 29.33 -29.93 -0.23
C ARG A 180 29.82 -28.69 0.52
N ALA A 181 30.53 -27.78 -0.13
CA ALA A 181 31.05 -26.57 0.50
C ALA A 181 29.93 -25.64 0.98
N VAL A 182 28.88 -25.44 0.16
CA VAL A 182 27.71 -24.62 0.50
C VAL A 182 26.94 -25.24 1.67
N HIS A 183 26.71 -26.56 1.65
CA HIS A 183 26.09 -27.28 2.76
C HIS A 183 26.90 -27.19 4.06
N GLN A 184 28.23 -27.28 4.00
CA GLN A 184 29.09 -27.10 5.17
C GLN A 184 28.99 -25.70 5.75
N LEU A 185 28.94 -24.67 4.90
CA LEU A 185 28.78 -23.27 5.32
C LEU A 185 27.42 -23.04 5.98
N TRP A 186 26.35 -23.57 5.39
CA TRP A 186 25.01 -23.54 5.96
C TRP A 186 24.95 -24.19 7.35
N ASN A 187 25.51 -25.40 7.47
CA ASN A 187 25.57 -26.13 8.74
C ASN A 187 26.41 -25.39 9.79
N ALA A 188 27.51 -24.75 9.39
CA ALA A 188 28.31 -23.91 10.28
C ALA A 188 27.50 -22.73 10.82
N CYS A 189 26.69 -22.08 9.98
CA CYS A 189 25.79 -20.99 10.41
C CYS A 189 24.73 -21.49 11.40
N LEU A 190 24.09 -22.64 11.13
CA LEU A 190 23.13 -23.26 12.05
C LEU A 190 23.76 -23.55 13.42
N GLN A 191 24.98 -24.09 13.44
CA GLN A 191 25.70 -24.36 14.68
C GLN A 191 26.12 -23.09 15.43
N ALA A 192 26.55 -22.05 14.71
CA ALA A 192 26.88 -20.76 15.30
C ALA A 192 25.66 -20.13 15.99
N VAL A 193 24.52 -20.07 15.31
CA VAL A 193 23.25 -19.56 15.88
C VAL A 193 22.77 -20.42 17.03
N SER A 194 22.86 -21.76 16.92
CA SER A 194 22.48 -22.67 18.01
C SER A 194 23.31 -22.45 19.27
N ARG A 195 24.63 -22.24 19.13
CA ARG A 195 25.53 -21.90 20.26
C ARG A 195 25.27 -20.53 20.86
N ALA A 196 24.86 -19.55 20.05
CA ALA A 196 24.47 -18.23 20.53
C ALA A 196 23.20 -18.27 21.40
N GLY A 197 22.39 -19.33 21.30
CA GLY A 197 21.12 -19.46 22.01
C GLY A 197 20.11 -18.43 21.52
N ASN A 198 19.00 -18.24 22.24
CA ASN A 198 18.06 -17.17 21.93
C ASN A 198 18.68 -15.82 22.34
N SER A 199 19.45 -15.23 21.43
CA SER A 199 19.86 -13.84 21.53
C SER A 199 18.60 -12.99 21.67
N GLY A 200 18.59 -12.08 22.64
CA GLY A 200 17.47 -11.17 22.92
C GLY A 200 17.23 -10.14 21.81
N THR A 201 17.59 -10.43 20.55
CA THR A 201 17.17 -9.70 19.36
C THR A 201 15.65 -9.75 19.31
N ALA A 202 15.05 -8.78 19.99
CA ALA A 202 13.63 -8.57 19.99
C ALA A 202 13.20 -8.52 18.53
N ALA A 203 12.36 -9.47 18.12
CA ALA A 203 11.62 -9.35 16.88
C ALA A 203 11.07 -7.93 16.85
N ARG A 204 11.36 -7.20 15.76
CA ARG A 204 11.01 -5.78 15.58
C ARG A 204 9.64 -5.55 16.18
N ALA A 205 9.56 -4.62 17.14
CA ALA A 205 8.34 -4.41 17.92
C ALA A 205 7.15 -4.37 16.96
N PRO A 206 6.13 -5.23 17.15
CA PRO A 206 4.96 -5.20 16.29
C PRO A 206 4.42 -3.78 16.28
N ARG A 207 3.75 -3.38 15.18
CA ARG A 207 2.97 -2.13 15.17
C ARG A 207 2.23 -2.03 16.51
N PRO A 208 2.19 -0.85 17.14
CA PRO A 208 1.53 -0.70 18.42
C PRO A 208 0.13 -1.32 18.31
N LEU A 209 -0.14 -2.30 19.16
CA LEU A 209 -1.40 -3.02 19.16
C LEU A 209 -2.42 -2.10 19.85
N VAL A 210 -3.34 -1.53 19.08
CA VAL A 210 -4.22 -0.47 19.58
C VAL A 210 -5.65 -0.98 19.72
N ARG A 211 -6.13 -1.69 18.70
CA ARG A 211 -7.49 -2.22 18.64
C ARG A 211 -7.57 -3.60 19.27
N HIS A 212 -8.75 -4.00 19.74
CA HIS A 212 -8.99 -5.36 20.25
C HIS A 212 -8.58 -6.43 19.24
N ARG A 213 -8.93 -6.22 17.97
CA ARG A 213 -8.49 -7.04 16.85
C ARG A 213 -6.99 -7.28 16.85
N ASP A 214 -6.19 -6.24 17.02
CA ASP A 214 -4.73 -6.35 16.89
C ASP A 214 -4.18 -7.28 17.98
N TRP A 215 -4.71 -7.18 19.20
CA TRP A 215 -4.39 -8.09 20.30
C TRP A 215 -4.96 -9.50 20.10
N LEU A 216 -6.19 -9.64 19.60
CA LEU A 216 -6.80 -10.93 19.29
C LEU A 216 -6.01 -11.69 18.23
N GLN A 217 -5.57 -10.99 17.18
CA GLN A 217 -4.75 -11.56 16.13
C GLN A 217 -3.39 -11.97 16.68
N ALA A 218 -2.74 -11.10 17.46
CA ALA A 218 -1.41 -11.38 18.01
C ALA A 218 -1.40 -12.52 19.05
N THR A 219 -2.46 -12.65 19.86
CA THR A 219 -2.48 -13.59 21.00
C THR A 219 -3.28 -14.88 20.73
N LYS A 220 -4.24 -14.85 19.80
CA LYS A 220 -5.18 -15.94 19.52
C LYS A 220 -5.32 -16.27 18.03
N GLY A 221 -4.71 -15.50 17.12
CA GLY A 221 -4.85 -15.69 15.68
C GLY A 221 -6.26 -15.41 15.14
N VAL A 222 -7.07 -14.61 15.87
CA VAL A 222 -8.43 -14.26 15.48
C VAL A 222 -8.43 -12.88 14.81
N ASP A 223 -8.78 -12.83 13.52
CA ASP A 223 -8.90 -11.60 12.74
C ASP A 223 -10.36 -11.17 12.55
N THR A 224 -10.83 -10.18 13.32
CA THR A 224 -12.19 -9.64 13.20
C THR A 224 -12.39 -8.79 11.94
N ASP A 225 -11.36 -8.10 11.43
CA ASP A 225 -11.46 -7.35 10.17
C ASP A 225 -11.80 -8.31 9.01
N GLY A 226 -11.25 -9.53 9.03
CA GLY A 226 -11.56 -10.58 8.05
C GLY A 226 -13.04 -11.00 8.02
N TRP A 227 -13.76 -10.83 9.13
CA TRP A 227 -15.20 -11.06 9.22
C TRP A 227 -16.02 -9.85 8.77
N ILE A 228 -15.58 -8.65 9.14
CA ILE A 228 -16.30 -7.39 8.93
C ILE A 228 -16.18 -6.91 7.48
N HIS A 229 -14.99 -7.01 6.87
CA HIS A 229 -14.71 -6.44 5.56
C HIS A 229 -15.66 -6.93 4.46
N PRO A 230 -15.97 -8.24 4.30
CA PRO A 230 -16.85 -8.68 3.23
C PRO A 230 -18.26 -8.06 3.25
N PRO A 231 -19.03 -8.08 4.36
CA PRO A 231 -20.33 -7.41 4.39
C PRO A 231 -20.23 -5.89 4.37
N LEU A 232 -19.21 -5.28 4.98
CA LEU A 232 -19.00 -3.83 4.91
C LEU A 232 -18.77 -3.38 3.46
N ILE A 233 -17.94 -4.09 2.69
CA ILE A 233 -17.72 -3.83 1.26
C ILE A 233 -19.03 -3.93 0.48
N ARG A 234 -19.85 -4.96 0.74
CA ARG A 234 -21.15 -5.13 0.06
C ARG A 234 -22.10 -3.98 0.37
N PHE A 235 -22.17 -3.57 1.64
CA PHE A 235 -22.98 -2.43 2.06
C PHE A 235 -22.51 -1.14 1.38
N LEU A 236 -21.21 -0.84 1.44
CA LEU A 236 -20.65 0.38 0.87
C LEU A 236 -20.77 0.41 -0.66
N ALA A 237 -20.57 -0.71 -1.34
CA ALA A 237 -20.74 -0.80 -2.78
C ALA A 237 -22.19 -0.47 -3.20
N GLY A 238 -23.18 -0.97 -2.44
CA GLY A 238 -24.59 -0.63 -2.67
C GLY A 238 -24.92 0.82 -2.29
N TYR A 239 -24.42 1.28 -1.14
CA TYR A 239 -24.70 2.63 -0.64
C TYR A 239 -24.04 3.73 -1.48
N LEU A 240 -22.84 3.50 -1.98
CA LEU A 240 -22.07 4.44 -2.81
C LEU A 240 -22.36 4.28 -4.32
N ASP A 241 -23.32 3.43 -4.70
CA ASP A 241 -23.68 3.20 -6.10
C ASP A 241 -24.11 4.51 -6.80
N GLN A 242 -23.48 4.84 -7.92
CA GLN A 242 -23.71 6.12 -8.61
C GLN A 242 -24.84 6.04 -9.65
N GLY A 243 -25.80 5.13 -9.45
CA GLY A 243 -26.90 4.88 -10.39
C GLY A 243 -26.58 3.80 -11.43
N LEU A 244 -25.61 2.92 -11.14
CA LEU A 244 -25.27 1.79 -12.01
C LEU A 244 -26.12 0.56 -11.66
N ALA A 245 -26.52 0.43 -10.40
CA ALA A 245 -27.35 -0.67 -9.95
C ALA A 245 -28.79 -0.49 -10.44
N HIS A 246 -29.41 -1.60 -10.89
CA HIS A 246 -30.81 -1.59 -11.28
C HIS A 246 -31.75 -1.32 -10.10
N TRP A 247 -31.39 -1.82 -8.92
CA TRP A 247 -32.13 -1.59 -7.69
C TRP A 247 -31.38 -0.58 -6.83
N PRO A 248 -31.95 0.61 -6.59
CA PRO A 248 -31.35 1.56 -5.69
C PRO A 248 -31.37 1.01 -4.25
N MET A 249 -30.37 1.41 -3.47
CA MET A 249 -30.30 1.06 -2.06
C MET A 249 -31.50 1.66 -1.30
N PRO A 250 -32.31 0.85 -0.58
CA PRO A 250 -33.43 1.38 0.19
C PRO A 250 -32.95 2.24 1.37
N GLY A 251 -33.72 3.27 1.71
CA GLY A 251 -33.41 4.15 2.86
C GLY A 251 -32.16 5.03 2.69
N ARG A 252 -31.57 5.09 1.48
CA ARG A 252 -30.33 5.83 1.19
C ARG A 252 -30.37 7.31 1.60
N GLN A 253 -31.54 7.94 1.47
CA GLN A 253 -31.82 9.32 1.84
C GLN A 253 -31.63 9.63 3.34
N ARG A 254 -31.56 8.60 4.19
CA ARG A 254 -31.34 8.74 5.65
C ARG A 254 -29.86 8.90 6.01
N GLY A 255 -28.98 8.99 5.02
CA GLY A 255 -27.54 8.97 5.18
C GLY A 255 -27.00 7.57 5.44
N ILE A 256 -25.67 7.42 5.38
CA ILE A 256 -25.00 6.11 5.47
C ILE A 256 -25.34 5.35 6.77
N HIS A 257 -25.33 6.03 7.91
CA HIS A 257 -25.65 5.43 9.21
C HIS A 257 -27.13 5.04 9.29
N GLY A 258 -28.06 5.95 8.95
CA GLY A 258 -29.49 5.66 9.00
C GLY A 258 -29.92 4.53 8.06
N CYS A 259 -29.35 4.50 6.85
CA CYS A 259 -29.55 3.42 5.89
C CYS A 259 -29.03 2.08 6.41
N PHE A 260 -27.86 2.07 7.05
CA PHE A 260 -27.31 0.87 7.68
C PHE A 260 -28.23 0.33 8.78
N LEU A 261 -28.70 1.21 9.68
CA LEU A 261 -29.58 0.80 10.76
C LEU A 261 -30.90 0.18 10.24
N GLU A 262 -31.51 0.80 9.23
CA GLU A 262 -32.76 0.29 8.64
C GLU A 262 -32.59 -1.10 8.02
N ILE A 263 -31.46 -1.33 7.33
CA ILE A 263 -31.21 -2.59 6.61
C ILE A 263 -30.74 -3.70 7.56
N TYR A 264 -29.83 -3.41 8.47
CA TYR A 264 -29.21 -4.41 9.35
C TYR A 264 -29.98 -4.64 10.66
N GLY A 265 -31.08 -3.91 10.88
CA GLY A 265 -32.11 -4.29 11.86
C GLY A 265 -32.98 -5.47 11.41
N THR A 266 -32.83 -5.92 10.15
CA THR A 266 -33.61 -7.03 9.56
C THR A 266 -32.85 -8.37 9.57
N SER A 267 -33.45 -9.41 9.00
CA SER A 267 -32.81 -10.72 8.81
C SER A 267 -31.55 -10.67 7.92
N LEU A 268 -31.29 -9.57 7.22
CA LEU A 268 -30.08 -9.40 6.41
C LEU A 268 -28.78 -9.51 7.23
N ALA A 269 -28.80 -9.11 8.51
CA ALA A 269 -27.65 -9.27 9.39
C ALA A 269 -27.21 -10.73 9.53
N ALA A 270 -28.15 -11.69 9.47
CA ALA A 270 -27.84 -13.12 9.52
C ALA A 270 -26.99 -13.59 8.32
N LEU A 271 -27.01 -12.85 7.20
CA LEU A 271 -26.19 -13.14 6.02
C LEU A 271 -24.73 -12.67 6.14
N CYS A 272 -24.38 -11.92 7.19
CA CYS A 272 -22.98 -11.53 7.44
C CYS A 272 -22.14 -12.69 8.00
N GLY A 273 -22.79 -13.69 8.60
CA GLY A 273 -22.16 -14.83 9.24
C GLY A 273 -22.45 -14.90 10.74
N ARG A 274 -22.02 -16.01 11.37
CA ARG A 274 -22.29 -16.30 12.80
C ARG A 274 -21.76 -15.24 13.77
N TRP A 275 -20.73 -14.50 13.36
CA TRP A 275 -20.15 -13.43 14.16
C TRP A 275 -21.10 -12.24 14.34
N ALA A 276 -21.95 -11.95 13.36
CA ALA A 276 -22.85 -10.80 13.38
C ALA A 276 -24.15 -11.05 14.17
N GLY A 277 -24.24 -12.14 14.94
CA GLY A 277 -25.48 -12.55 15.60
C GLY A 277 -26.07 -11.52 16.57
N THR A 278 -25.25 -10.61 17.11
CA THR A 278 -25.70 -9.54 18.00
C THR A 278 -25.90 -8.20 17.30
N LEU A 279 -25.53 -8.08 16.01
CA LEU A 279 -25.67 -6.85 15.23
C LEU A 279 -27.12 -6.32 15.19
N PRO A 280 -28.18 -7.14 14.98
CA PRO A 280 -29.56 -6.64 15.00
C PRO A 280 -29.93 -5.96 16.31
N ARG A 281 -29.45 -6.48 17.45
CA ARG A 281 -29.69 -5.90 18.77
C ARG A 281 -28.99 -4.55 18.91
N LEU A 282 -27.73 -4.45 18.49
CA LEU A 282 -26.97 -3.19 18.53
C LEU A 282 -27.61 -2.11 17.65
N VAL A 283 -28.06 -2.51 16.46
CA VAL A 283 -28.76 -1.63 15.52
C VAL A 283 -30.12 -1.18 16.06
N ALA A 284 -30.90 -2.10 16.66
CA ALA A 284 -32.18 -1.77 17.27
C ALA A 284 -32.02 -0.79 18.44
N ASP A 285 -31.02 -1.00 19.31
CA ASP A 285 -30.69 -0.09 20.41
C ASP A 285 -30.37 1.33 19.90
N ASP A 286 -29.57 1.48 18.84
CA ASP A 286 -29.30 2.79 18.23
C ASP A 286 -30.53 3.43 17.58
N LEU A 287 -31.41 2.64 16.95
CA LEU A 287 -32.67 3.13 16.38
C LEU A 287 -33.65 3.60 17.46
N GLU A 288 -33.84 2.81 18.51
CA GLU A 288 -34.75 3.10 19.62
C GLU A 288 -34.29 4.33 20.41
N ALA A 289 -32.98 4.48 20.62
CA ALA A 289 -32.40 5.65 21.26
C ALA A 289 -32.35 6.89 20.35
N GLY A 290 -32.70 6.77 19.06
CA GLY A 290 -32.64 7.86 18.10
C GLY A 290 -31.23 8.44 17.92
N ARG A 291 -30.18 7.62 18.07
CA ARG A 291 -28.80 8.09 18.08
C ARG A 291 -28.37 8.60 16.70
N SER A 292 -27.78 9.80 16.68
CA SER A 292 -27.08 10.31 15.50
C SER A 292 -25.84 9.46 15.21
N ALA A 293 -25.29 9.55 13.99
CA ALA A 293 -24.05 8.86 13.65
C ALA A 293 -22.91 9.18 14.64
N PHE A 294 -22.80 10.45 15.04
CA PHE A 294 -21.79 10.88 15.99
C PHE A 294 -22.01 10.28 17.39
N ALA A 295 -23.26 10.28 17.88
CA ALA A 295 -23.60 9.67 19.17
C ALA A 295 -23.41 8.14 19.18
N SER A 296 -23.72 7.45 18.07
CA SER A 296 -23.47 6.02 17.89
C SER A 296 -21.97 5.69 17.94
N MET A 297 -21.14 6.52 17.29
CA MET A 297 -19.69 6.40 17.32
C MET A 297 -19.12 6.60 18.73
N ALA A 298 -19.52 7.68 19.42
CA ALA A 298 -19.09 7.97 20.79
C ALA A 298 -19.50 6.84 21.77
N HIS A 299 -20.76 6.37 21.68
CA HIS A 299 -21.25 5.24 22.46
C HIS A 299 -20.43 3.97 22.19
N SER A 300 -20.12 3.69 20.92
CA SER A 300 -19.35 2.51 20.57
C SER A 300 -17.91 2.58 21.11
N LEU A 301 -17.26 3.74 21.06
CA LEU A 301 -15.92 3.93 21.65
C LEU A 301 -15.94 3.74 23.17
N HIS A 302 -16.97 4.24 23.85
CA HIS A 302 -17.18 4.03 25.28
C HIS A 302 -17.30 2.53 25.63
N ASP A 303 -18.17 1.81 24.95
CA ASP A 303 -18.39 0.37 25.17
C ASP A 303 -17.16 -0.48 24.88
N LEU A 304 -16.36 -0.06 23.91
CA LEU A 304 -15.08 -0.68 23.56
C LEU A 304 -13.98 -0.38 24.62
N GLY A 305 -14.21 0.55 25.54
CA GLY A 305 -13.22 0.96 26.54
C GLY A 305 -12.04 1.71 25.92
N VAL A 306 -12.31 2.57 24.93
CA VAL A 306 -11.31 3.47 24.32
C VAL A 306 -11.23 4.75 25.15
N ALA A 307 -10.06 5.02 25.74
CA ALA A 307 -9.82 6.25 26.49
C ALA A 307 -9.61 7.45 25.55
N ASP A 308 -9.82 8.67 26.05
CA ASP A 308 -9.76 9.90 25.25
C ASP A 308 -8.38 10.15 24.63
N ASP A 309 -7.31 9.80 25.34
CA ASP A 309 -5.92 9.88 24.86
C ASP A 309 -5.57 8.82 23.81
N GLU A 310 -6.30 7.70 23.78
CA GLU A 310 -6.14 6.63 22.78
C GLU A 310 -7.05 6.82 21.55
N CYS A 311 -8.03 7.70 21.62
CA CYS A 311 -9.10 7.83 20.63
C CYS A 311 -8.57 8.13 19.22
N GLU A 312 -7.59 9.03 19.10
CA GLU A 312 -6.97 9.38 17.82
C GLU A 312 -6.29 8.18 17.16
N VAL A 313 -5.50 7.42 17.92
CA VAL A 313 -4.78 6.25 17.40
C VAL A 313 -5.77 5.12 17.05
N TYR A 314 -6.79 4.92 17.88
CA TYR A 314 -7.82 3.91 17.65
C TYR A 314 -8.61 4.21 16.37
N LEU A 315 -9.14 5.43 16.24
CA LEU A 315 -9.90 5.85 15.05
C LEU A 315 -9.02 5.89 13.79
N SER A 316 -7.75 6.26 13.90
CA SER A 316 -6.80 6.16 12.78
C SER A 316 -6.69 4.71 12.29
N ALA A 317 -6.53 3.75 13.20
CA ALA A 317 -6.47 2.33 12.85
C ALA A 317 -7.77 1.84 12.21
N GLU A 318 -8.91 2.33 12.71
CA GLU A 318 -10.24 2.00 12.19
C GLU A 318 -10.49 2.55 10.77
N LEU A 319 -10.09 3.80 10.50
CA LEU A 319 -10.18 4.40 9.16
C LEU A 319 -9.29 3.69 8.13
N LEU A 320 -8.14 3.20 8.57
CA LEU A 320 -7.13 2.56 7.71
C LEU A 320 -7.31 1.04 7.59
N ALA A 321 -8.27 0.44 8.29
CA ALA A 321 -8.52 -0.99 8.26
C ALA A 321 -9.01 -1.46 6.88
N LEU A 322 -9.94 -0.72 6.28
CA LEU A 322 -10.48 -0.98 4.94
C LEU A 322 -10.07 0.15 3.97
N ARG A 323 -8.78 0.16 3.62
CA ARG A 323 -8.14 1.22 2.83
C ARG A 323 -8.87 1.48 1.50
N GLY A 324 -8.92 2.75 1.12
CA GLY A 324 -9.62 3.23 -0.07
C GLY A 324 -11.07 3.63 0.22
N TRP A 325 -11.84 2.84 0.97
CA TRP A 325 -13.26 3.12 1.21
C TRP A 325 -13.50 4.38 2.06
N ALA A 326 -12.75 4.56 3.16
CA ALA A 326 -12.81 5.77 3.95
C ALA A 326 -12.44 7.02 3.13
N GLY A 327 -11.46 6.90 2.23
CA GLY A 327 -11.08 7.96 1.29
C GLY A 327 -12.18 8.29 0.29
N ILE A 328 -12.84 7.28 -0.30
CA ILE A 328 -14.00 7.49 -1.18
C ILE A 328 -15.12 8.20 -0.43
N VAL A 329 -15.44 7.75 0.80
CA VAL A 329 -16.44 8.40 1.66
C VAL A 329 -16.08 9.86 1.88
N ARG A 330 -14.84 10.15 2.28
CA ARG A 330 -14.39 11.52 2.55
C ARG A 330 -14.43 12.40 1.30
N GLN A 331 -14.02 11.86 0.15
CA GLN A 331 -14.04 12.60 -1.10
C GLN A 331 -15.46 12.98 -1.53
N ILE A 332 -16.43 12.07 -1.37
CA ILE A 332 -17.83 12.35 -1.71
C ILE A 332 -18.45 13.32 -0.69
N GLU A 333 -18.08 13.21 0.59
CA GLU A 333 -18.48 14.16 1.64
C GLU A 333 -18.01 15.60 1.32
N GLU A 334 -16.76 15.78 0.88
CA GLU A 334 -16.19 17.10 0.55
C GLU A 334 -16.60 17.60 -0.85
N ARG A 335 -16.70 16.70 -1.83
CA ARG A 335 -16.94 17.01 -3.24
C ARG A 335 -18.10 16.19 -3.80
N PRO A 336 -19.33 16.34 -3.28
CA PRO A 336 -20.51 15.65 -3.81
C PRO A 336 -20.81 16.06 -5.26
N ASP A 337 -20.30 17.21 -5.73
CA ASP A 337 -20.35 17.65 -7.13
C ASP A 337 -19.66 16.69 -8.12
N ARG A 338 -18.77 15.82 -7.63
CA ARG A 338 -17.99 14.89 -8.47
C ARG A 338 -18.68 13.56 -8.75
N VAL A 339 -19.79 13.28 -8.08
CA VAL A 339 -20.57 12.05 -8.29
C VAL A 339 -21.88 12.37 -9.00
N PRO A 340 -22.31 11.56 -9.99
CA PRO A 340 -23.59 11.76 -10.67
C PRO A 340 -24.81 11.64 -9.73
N ALA A 341 -24.72 10.79 -8.70
CA ALA A 341 -25.80 10.53 -7.75
C ALA A 341 -25.94 11.69 -6.74
N ARG A 342 -26.94 12.56 -6.97
CA ARG A 342 -27.20 13.75 -6.15
C ARG A 342 -27.90 13.46 -4.81
N ASP A 343 -28.45 12.27 -4.64
CA ASP A 343 -29.12 11.79 -3.42
C ASP A 343 -28.14 11.16 -2.40
N LEU A 344 -26.85 11.07 -2.75
CA LEU A 344 -25.84 10.43 -1.91
C LEU A 344 -25.40 11.36 -0.77
N THR A 345 -25.92 11.09 0.43
CA THR A 345 -25.56 11.82 1.66
C THR A 345 -24.62 11.00 2.53
N VAL A 346 -23.33 11.03 2.24
CA VAL A 346 -22.31 10.25 2.95
C VAL A 346 -21.44 11.16 3.83
N THR A 347 -21.11 10.67 5.03
CA THR A 347 -20.21 11.36 5.96
C THR A 347 -19.19 10.38 6.54
N LEU A 348 -18.00 10.88 6.86
CA LEU A 348 -16.95 10.05 7.47
C LEU A 348 -17.38 9.55 8.87
N ARG A 349 -18.10 10.40 9.61
CA ARG A 349 -18.73 10.06 10.90
C ARG A 349 -19.71 8.90 10.76
N GLY A 350 -20.55 8.95 9.73
CA GLY A 350 -21.51 7.87 9.46
C GLY A 350 -20.83 6.55 9.07
N TYR A 351 -19.74 6.61 8.30
CA TYR A 351 -18.94 5.43 8.00
C TYR A 351 -18.33 4.79 9.25
N LEU A 352 -17.74 5.60 10.13
CA LEU A 352 -17.16 5.11 11.39
C LEU A 352 -18.20 4.52 12.33
N ALA A 353 -19.37 5.16 12.47
CA ALA A 353 -20.48 4.61 13.26
C ALA A 353 -20.87 3.20 12.78
N VAL A 354 -21.06 3.03 11.47
CA VAL A 354 -21.36 1.72 10.86
C VAL A 354 -20.26 0.70 11.14
N ARG A 355 -18.99 1.08 10.96
CA ARG A 355 -17.88 0.16 11.15
C ARG A 355 -17.71 -0.24 12.62
N LEU A 356 -17.90 0.67 13.57
CA LEU A 356 -17.82 0.38 15.00
C LEU A 356 -18.98 -0.50 15.50
N LEU A 357 -20.18 -0.38 14.92
CA LEU A 357 -21.29 -1.31 15.19
C LEU A 357 -20.94 -2.74 14.75
N PHE A 358 -20.32 -2.88 13.57
CA PHE A 358 -19.78 -4.17 13.13
C PHE A 358 -18.68 -4.69 14.07
N GLU A 359 -17.76 -3.82 14.50
CA GLU A 359 -16.66 -4.18 15.40
C GLU A 359 -17.20 -4.69 16.75
N ARG A 360 -18.18 -3.99 17.37
CA ARG A 360 -18.83 -4.45 18.60
C ARG A 360 -19.44 -5.86 18.45
N ALA A 361 -20.16 -6.11 17.36
CA ALA A 361 -20.74 -7.44 17.11
C ALA A 361 -19.66 -8.52 16.91
N ALA A 362 -18.62 -8.22 16.13
CA ALA A 362 -17.52 -9.14 15.88
C ALA A 362 -16.74 -9.48 17.15
N LEU A 363 -16.49 -8.48 18.01
CA LEU A 363 -15.79 -8.66 19.28
C LEU A 363 -16.64 -9.41 20.31
N GLU A 364 -17.96 -9.17 20.37
CA GLU A 364 -18.86 -9.98 21.21
C GLU A 364 -18.86 -11.46 20.78
N HIS A 365 -18.69 -11.74 19.48
CA HIS A 365 -18.51 -13.11 19.02
C HIS A 365 -17.13 -13.68 19.38
N ALA A 366 -16.05 -12.92 19.17
CA ALA A 366 -14.71 -13.33 19.54
C ALA A 366 -14.59 -13.61 21.05
N ALA A 367 -15.16 -12.76 21.89
CA ALA A 367 -15.25 -12.97 23.34
C ALA A 367 -15.91 -14.32 23.68
N ARG A 368 -17.04 -14.63 23.02
CA ARG A 368 -17.74 -15.91 23.19
C ARG A 368 -16.90 -17.10 22.72
N GLN A 369 -16.19 -16.99 21.60
CA GLN A 369 -15.28 -18.06 21.14
C GLN A 369 -14.14 -18.32 22.13
N LEU A 370 -13.70 -17.28 22.84
CA LEU A 370 -12.67 -17.38 23.87
C LEU A 370 -13.23 -17.77 25.25
N ALA A 371 -14.53 -18.04 25.37
CA ALA A 371 -15.24 -18.23 26.62
C ALA A 371 -14.98 -17.11 27.64
N PHE A 372 -14.75 -15.89 27.16
CA PHE A 372 -14.56 -14.70 27.99
C PHE A 372 -15.91 -14.18 28.48
N VAL A 373 -15.98 -13.82 29.76
CA VAL A 373 -17.17 -13.25 30.41
C VAL A 373 -16.80 -11.86 30.93
N GLY A 374 -17.48 -10.83 30.43
CA GLY A 374 -17.22 -9.43 30.77
C GLY A 374 -17.67 -8.49 29.65
N SER A 375 -17.47 -7.20 29.84
CA SER A 375 -17.70 -6.19 28.80
C SER A 375 -16.60 -6.21 27.73
N LEU A 376 -16.82 -5.51 26.61
CA LEU A 376 -15.76 -5.34 25.59
C LEU A 376 -14.60 -4.48 26.10
N ALA A 377 -14.85 -3.54 27.01
CA ALA A 377 -13.81 -2.81 27.73
C ALA A 377 -12.95 -3.76 28.59
N ASP A 378 -13.56 -4.69 29.32
CA ASP A 378 -12.84 -5.71 30.11
C ASP A 378 -12.02 -6.62 29.20
N LEU A 379 -12.58 -7.02 28.06
CA LEU A 379 -11.86 -7.81 27.05
C LEU A 379 -10.62 -7.07 26.58
N ARG A 380 -10.71 -5.76 26.31
CA ARG A 380 -9.56 -4.93 25.90
C ARG A 380 -8.45 -4.95 26.95
N CYS A 381 -8.81 -4.71 28.21
CA CYS A 381 -7.89 -4.71 29.33
C CYS A 381 -7.22 -6.08 29.49
N TRP A 382 -8.01 -7.15 29.43
CA TRP A 382 -7.53 -8.52 29.53
C TRP A 382 -6.59 -8.90 28.38
N LEU A 383 -6.86 -8.46 27.16
CA LEU A 383 -6.02 -8.69 25.99
C LEU A 383 -4.69 -7.91 26.10
N ARG A 384 -4.73 -6.64 26.52
CA ARG A 384 -3.56 -5.77 26.68
C ARG A 384 -2.56 -6.33 27.71
N ASN A 385 -3.06 -6.95 28.77
CA ASN A 385 -2.24 -7.53 29.83
C ASN A 385 -1.62 -8.90 29.47
N ARG A 386 -1.84 -9.39 28.25
CA ARG A 386 -1.24 -10.65 27.79
C ARG A 386 -0.03 -10.37 26.90
N PRO A 387 1.06 -11.14 27.06
CA PRO A 387 2.21 -11.00 26.20
C PRO A 387 1.82 -11.37 24.77
N ALA A 388 1.74 -10.36 23.89
CA ALA A 388 1.75 -10.55 22.46
C ALA A 388 3.17 -10.88 22.02
N ALA A 389 3.62 -12.11 22.27
CA ALA A 389 4.91 -12.56 21.76
C ALA A 389 4.73 -12.93 20.28
N ALA A 390 5.28 -12.10 19.39
CA ALA A 390 5.59 -12.60 18.05
C ALA A 390 6.44 -13.88 18.22
N PRO A 391 6.16 -14.96 17.47
CA PRO A 391 6.97 -16.17 17.57
C PRO A 391 8.43 -15.79 17.33
N ALA A 392 9.31 -16.20 18.25
CA ALA A 392 10.74 -15.99 18.09
C ALA A 392 11.21 -16.63 16.78
N PRO A 393 12.09 -15.97 16.01
CA PRO A 393 12.61 -16.55 14.79
C PRO A 393 13.32 -17.86 15.10
N THR A 394 13.05 -18.88 14.29
CA THR A 394 13.69 -20.18 14.39
C THR A 394 15.20 -20.06 14.11
N ILE A 395 15.97 -21.08 14.54
CA ILE A 395 17.41 -21.17 14.25
C ILE A 395 17.68 -21.04 12.75
N ARG A 396 16.82 -21.62 11.90
CA ARG A 396 16.95 -21.55 10.43
C ARG A 396 16.74 -20.11 9.92
N GLU A 397 15.72 -19.41 10.42
CA GLU A 397 15.43 -18.03 10.03
C GLU A 397 16.52 -17.05 10.45
N ARG A 398 17.17 -17.30 11.60
CA ARG A 398 18.34 -16.54 12.05
C ARG A 398 19.61 -16.87 11.27
N ALA A 399 19.84 -18.15 10.97
CA ALA A 399 21.02 -18.58 10.21
C ALA A 399 20.99 -18.12 8.75
N TRP A 400 19.79 -17.93 8.16
CA TRP A 400 19.63 -17.58 6.75
C TRP A 400 20.30 -16.26 6.33
N PRO A 401 20.08 -15.11 7.01
CA PRO A 401 20.82 -13.90 6.72
C PRO A 401 22.34 -14.04 6.92
N LEU A 402 22.76 -14.76 7.98
CA LEU A 402 24.18 -14.95 8.28
C LEU A 402 24.90 -15.82 7.24
N PHE A 403 24.22 -16.84 6.72
CA PHE A 403 24.69 -17.65 5.61
C PHE A 403 24.94 -16.82 4.35
N HIS A 404 24.05 -15.88 4.05
CA HIS A 404 24.27 -14.96 2.93
C HIS A 404 25.39 -13.95 3.21
N VAL A 405 25.50 -13.41 4.43
CA VAL A 405 26.63 -12.55 4.82
C VAL A 405 27.96 -13.27 4.67
N ALA A 406 28.03 -14.53 5.09
CA ALA A 406 29.24 -15.35 4.96
C ALA A 406 29.64 -15.54 3.49
N GLN A 407 28.68 -15.88 2.62
CA GLN A 407 28.92 -15.98 1.18
C GLN A 407 29.36 -14.65 0.55
N LEU A 408 28.67 -13.54 0.88
CA LEU A 408 28.98 -12.21 0.36
C LEU A 408 30.36 -11.70 0.81
N SER A 409 30.81 -12.15 1.98
CA SER A 409 32.12 -11.81 2.55
C SER A 409 33.20 -12.83 2.19
N GLY A 410 32.87 -13.89 1.43
CA GLY A 410 33.81 -14.93 1.03
C GLY A 410 34.37 -15.77 2.18
N LEU A 411 33.60 -15.95 3.26
CA LEU A 411 34.03 -16.73 4.42
C LEU A 411 33.89 -18.23 4.17
N ASP A 412 34.89 -18.97 4.64
CA ASP A 412 34.82 -20.42 4.69
C ASP A 412 34.03 -20.93 5.92
N ALA A 413 33.59 -22.19 5.85
CA ALA A 413 32.84 -22.82 6.93
C ALA A 413 33.66 -22.94 8.24
N ALA A 414 34.99 -23.06 8.16
CA ALA A 414 35.85 -23.19 9.34
C ALA A 414 35.96 -21.87 10.13
N ILE A 415 35.94 -20.72 9.45
CA ILE A 415 35.85 -19.39 10.06
C ILE A 415 34.50 -19.24 10.76
N VAL A 416 33.40 -19.57 10.08
CA VAL A 416 32.04 -19.49 10.67
C VAL A 416 31.89 -20.43 11.87
N GLN A 417 32.48 -21.62 11.83
CA GLN A 417 32.52 -22.54 12.99
C GLN A 417 33.23 -21.94 14.21
N ARG A 418 34.15 -20.99 14.03
CA ARG A 418 34.82 -20.28 15.13
C ARG A 418 34.06 -19.08 15.67
N TRP A 419 32.94 -18.69 15.06
CA TRP A 419 32.12 -17.60 15.59
C TRP A 419 31.63 -17.90 17.01
N THR A 420 31.83 -16.91 17.87
CA THR A 420 31.32 -16.88 19.24
C THR A 420 29.88 -16.35 19.26
N PRO A 421 29.12 -16.53 20.37
CA PRO A 421 27.80 -15.90 20.52
C PRO A 421 27.81 -14.39 20.25
N ARG A 422 28.87 -13.69 20.68
CA ARG A 422 29.05 -12.26 20.43
C ARG A 422 29.18 -11.93 18.95
N ASN A 423 29.89 -12.74 18.16
CA ASN A 423 30.00 -12.52 16.72
C ASN A 423 28.63 -12.61 16.04
N VAL A 424 27.80 -13.58 16.46
CA VAL A 424 26.44 -13.76 15.95
C VAL A 424 25.57 -12.55 16.34
N GLU A 425 25.62 -12.13 17.60
CA GLU A 425 24.88 -10.96 18.10
C GLU A 425 25.28 -9.65 17.40
N ASP A 426 26.57 -9.42 17.21
CA ASP A 426 27.09 -8.24 16.49
C ASP A 426 26.59 -8.23 15.04
N LEU A 427 26.65 -9.37 14.33
CA LEU A 427 26.16 -9.48 12.95
C LEU A 427 24.64 -9.32 12.84
N GLU A 428 23.88 -9.91 13.76
CA GLU A 428 22.43 -9.75 13.81
C GLU A 428 22.04 -8.30 14.13
N SER A 429 22.77 -7.64 15.02
CA SER A 429 22.58 -6.22 15.34
C SER A 429 22.80 -5.33 14.11
N GLU A 430 23.85 -5.58 13.33
CA GLU A 430 24.11 -4.84 12.09
C GLU A 430 23.04 -5.08 11.03
N LEU A 431 22.52 -6.32 10.91
CA LEU A 431 21.44 -6.63 9.97
C LEU A 431 20.08 -6.05 10.40
N LEU A 432 19.87 -5.86 11.71
CA LEU A 432 18.72 -5.12 12.24
C LEU A 432 18.86 -3.62 12.00
N GLU A 433 20.07 -3.06 12.13
CA GLU A 433 20.34 -1.66 11.81
C GLU A 433 20.19 -1.39 10.31
N LEU A 434 20.67 -2.30 9.46
CA LEU A 434 20.57 -2.26 8.01
C LEU A 434 19.37 -3.08 7.51
N ASP A 435 18.20 -2.79 8.06
CA ASP A 435 16.96 -3.47 7.69
C ASP A 435 16.56 -3.22 6.22
N SER A 436 15.52 -3.93 5.76
CA SER A 436 15.07 -3.82 4.36
C SER A 436 14.63 -2.40 3.99
N VAL A 437 14.07 -1.62 4.92
CA VAL A 437 13.65 -0.24 4.64
C VAL A 437 14.88 0.64 4.45
N ARG A 438 15.88 0.53 5.34
CA ARG A 438 17.13 1.30 5.25
C ARG A 438 17.93 0.96 4.00
N ARG A 439 18.03 -0.32 3.61
CA ARG A 439 18.68 -0.71 2.34
C ARG A 439 18.01 -0.08 1.13
N ARG A 440 16.67 -0.12 1.10
CA ARG A 440 15.89 0.50 0.02
C ARG A 440 16.02 2.02 0.00
N ARG A 441 16.11 2.68 1.15
CA ARG A 441 16.40 4.11 1.27
C ARG A 441 17.75 4.44 0.63
N ILE A 442 18.81 3.72 0.98
CA ILE A 442 20.17 3.92 0.42
C ILE A 442 20.15 3.76 -1.10
N LEU A 443 19.50 2.71 -1.61
CA LEU A 443 19.38 2.47 -3.06
C LEU A 443 18.55 3.54 -3.76
N HIS A 444 17.51 4.07 -3.11
CA HIS A 444 16.73 5.19 -3.61
C HIS A 444 17.57 6.45 -3.74
N GLN A 445 18.31 6.82 -2.70
CA GLN A 445 19.20 7.97 -2.70
C GLN A 445 20.30 7.81 -3.76
N ALA A 446 20.83 6.61 -3.95
CA ALA A 446 21.82 6.33 -4.99
C ALA A 446 21.22 6.51 -6.40
N PHE A 447 19.96 6.11 -6.60
CA PHE A 447 19.22 6.33 -7.84
C PHE A 447 19.02 7.82 -8.15
N GLU A 448 18.58 8.59 -7.16
CA GLU A 448 18.41 10.04 -7.31
C GLU A 448 19.74 10.76 -7.54
N ARG A 449 20.80 10.36 -6.83
CA ARG A 449 22.14 10.91 -7.00
C ARG A 449 22.68 10.66 -8.41
N ALA A 450 22.45 9.46 -8.96
CA ALA A 450 22.83 9.16 -10.34
C ALA A 450 22.09 10.04 -11.36
N ILE A 451 20.80 10.32 -11.15
CA ILE A 451 20.02 11.25 -11.99
C ILE A 451 20.57 12.67 -11.87
N ARG A 452 20.82 13.11 -10.63
CA ARG A 452 21.33 14.45 -10.33
C ARG A 452 22.69 14.71 -10.97
N HIS A 453 23.63 13.78 -10.85
CA HIS A 453 24.95 13.92 -11.47
C HIS A 453 24.85 13.94 -12.99
N ARG A 454 24.01 13.11 -13.62
CA ARG A 454 23.79 13.19 -15.08
C ARG A 454 23.24 14.55 -15.51
N LEU A 455 22.33 15.13 -14.73
CA LEU A 455 21.82 16.48 -14.98
C LEU A 455 22.94 17.51 -14.87
N TYR A 456 23.75 17.45 -13.82
CA TYR A 456 24.89 18.37 -13.65
C TYR A 456 25.91 18.23 -14.77
N ASP A 457 26.27 17.01 -15.16
CA ASP A 457 27.16 16.74 -16.28
C ASP A 457 26.60 17.32 -17.58
N ALA A 458 25.29 17.18 -17.83
CA ALA A 458 24.63 17.74 -18.99
C ALA A 458 24.62 19.27 -18.98
N VAL A 459 24.29 19.91 -17.84
CA VAL A 459 24.30 21.36 -17.68
C VAL A 459 25.71 21.94 -17.85
N MET A 460 26.72 21.29 -17.27
CA MET A 460 28.13 21.71 -17.42
C MET A 460 28.65 21.52 -18.84
N SER A 461 28.14 20.52 -19.56
CA SER A 461 28.52 20.28 -20.96
C SER A 461 27.75 21.17 -21.95
N HIS A 462 26.60 21.71 -21.54
CA HIS A 462 25.76 22.54 -22.39
C HIS A 462 26.36 23.95 -22.56
N ARG A 463 26.74 24.31 -23.78
CA ARG A 463 27.07 25.70 -24.13
C ARG A 463 25.82 26.40 -24.62
N ALA A 464 25.49 27.54 -24.02
CA ALA A 464 24.44 28.41 -24.53
C ALA A 464 24.76 28.82 -25.97
N GLN A 465 23.84 28.57 -26.89
CA GLN A 465 23.96 28.99 -28.27
C GLN A 465 23.33 30.37 -28.39
N GLU A 466 24.09 31.37 -28.84
CA GLU A 466 23.54 32.69 -29.12
C GLU A 466 22.64 32.63 -30.35
N VAL A 467 21.34 32.86 -30.17
CA VAL A 467 20.39 33.00 -31.27
C VAL A 467 20.43 34.44 -31.75
N ALA A 468 21.19 34.69 -32.82
CA ALA A 468 21.52 36.03 -33.29
C ALA A 468 20.46 36.70 -34.19
N ARG A 469 19.24 36.15 -34.30
CA ARG A 469 18.21 36.64 -35.25
C ARG A 469 16.82 36.74 -34.61
N PRO A 470 16.00 37.72 -35.01
CA PRO A 470 14.61 37.81 -34.57
C PRO A 470 13.81 36.59 -35.06
N PRO A 471 12.89 36.04 -34.23
CA PRO A 471 12.11 34.87 -34.60
C PRO A 471 11.12 35.19 -35.73
N THR A 472 10.96 34.24 -36.64
CA THR A 472 9.95 34.25 -37.70
C THR A 472 8.54 34.08 -37.13
N PHE A 473 8.39 33.26 -36.08
CA PHE A 473 7.14 33.13 -35.33
C PHE A 473 7.40 32.66 -33.90
N GLN A 474 6.40 32.87 -33.05
CA GLN A 474 6.40 32.44 -31.66
C GLN A 474 5.27 31.44 -31.43
N ALA A 475 5.55 30.37 -30.69
CA ALA A 475 4.55 29.37 -30.33
C ALA A 475 4.51 29.18 -28.82
N VAL A 476 3.30 29.10 -28.25
CA VAL A 476 3.09 28.93 -26.80
C VAL A 476 2.53 27.54 -26.55
N PHE A 477 3.22 26.75 -25.73
CA PHE A 477 2.87 25.39 -25.37
C PHE A 477 2.55 25.29 -23.87
N CYS A 478 2.00 24.14 -23.46
CA CYS A 478 1.90 23.81 -22.04
C CYS A 478 3.31 23.79 -21.42
N ILE A 479 3.43 24.18 -20.15
CA ILE A 479 4.67 24.07 -19.36
C ILE A 479 5.08 22.63 -19.02
N ASP A 480 4.23 21.66 -19.37
CA ASP A 480 4.47 20.24 -19.13
C ASP A 480 5.77 19.77 -19.82
N GLU A 481 6.60 19.01 -19.10
CA GLU A 481 7.90 18.49 -19.58
C GLU A 481 7.76 17.66 -20.87
N ARG A 482 6.60 17.06 -21.10
CA ARG A 482 6.34 16.29 -22.33
C ARG A 482 6.38 17.18 -23.58
N GLU A 483 5.94 18.44 -23.46
CA GLU A 483 6.00 19.42 -24.55
C GLU A 483 7.41 19.99 -24.72
N GLU A 484 8.29 19.88 -23.73
CA GLU A 484 9.65 20.42 -23.81
C GLU A 484 10.45 19.75 -24.92
N SER A 485 10.35 18.43 -25.06
CA SER A 485 11.01 17.71 -26.16
C SER A 485 10.53 18.17 -27.54
N PHE A 486 9.22 18.42 -27.68
CA PHE A 486 8.63 18.91 -28.92
C PHE A 486 9.06 20.35 -29.22
N ARG A 487 9.07 21.21 -28.20
CA ARG A 487 9.54 22.59 -28.28
C ARG A 487 10.99 22.68 -28.76
N ARG A 488 11.90 21.92 -28.13
CA ARG A 488 13.32 21.91 -28.51
C ARG A 488 13.53 21.32 -29.89
N HIS A 489 12.79 20.27 -30.24
CA HIS A 489 12.81 19.73 -31.60
C HIS A 489 12.33 20.75 -32.64
N LEU A 490 11.29 21.53 -32.34
CA LEU A 490 10.78 22.56 -33.24
C LEU A 490 11.79 23.69 -33.45
N GLU A 491 12.45 24.15 -32.40
CA GLU A 491 13.53 25.15 -32.47
C GLU A 491 14.78 24.62 -33.19
N GLU A 492 15.07 23.32 -33.07
CA GLU A 492 16.18 22.68 -33.77
C GLU A 492 15.91 22.55 -35.29
N VAL A 493 14.69 22.14 -35.66
CA VAL A 493 14.28 21.97 -37.07
C VAL A 493 13.99 23.31 -37.74
N GLU A 494 13.47 24.30 -37.01
CA GLU A 494 13.18 25.66 -37.47
C GLU A 494 13.86 26.69 -36.56
N PRO A 495 15.11 27.09 -36.86
CA PRO A 495 15.86 28.06 -36.05
C PRO A 495 15.24 29.45 -35.95
N GLY A 496 14.26 29.78 -36.79
CA GLY A 496 13.44 30.99 -36.69
C GLY A 496 12.24 30.85 -35.75
N CYS A 497 12.00 29.67 -35.17
CA CYS A 497 10.95 29.47 -34.17
C CYS A 497 11.46 29.85 -32.78
N GLU A 498 10.65 30.57 -32.02
CA GLU A 498 10.85 30.74 -30.58
C GLU A 498 9.65 30.16 -29.82
N THR A 499 9.91 29.26 -28.86
CA THR A 499 8.84 28.62 -28.10
C THR A 499 8.75 29.10 -26.65
N PHE A 500 7.53 29.36 -26.20
CA PHE A 500 7.20 29.73 -24.83
C PHE A 500 6.40 28.62 -24.16
N SER A 501 6.43 28.60 -22.83
CA SER A 501 5.57 27.74 -22.02
C SER A 501 4.61 28.56 -21.16
N THR A 502 3.40 28.03 -20.97
CA THR A 502 2.40 28.57 -20.03
C THR A 502 1.88 27.48 -19.11
N ALA A 503 1.62 27.84 -17.84
CA ALA A 503 1.11 26.91 -16.85
C ALA A 503 -0.41 26.73 -16.95
N GLY A 504 -0.84 25.47 -17.17
CA GLY A 504 -2.21 25.02 -16.93
C GLY A 504 -3.26 25.38 -17.99
N PHE A 505 -4.43 24.76 -17.84
CA PHE A 505 -5.72 25.20 -18.40
C PHE A 505 -5.81 26.73 -18.30
N PHE A 506 -6.28 27.43 -19.34
CA PHE A 506 -6.21 28.90 -19.51
C PHE A 506 -6.98 29.75 -18.46
N ASN A 507 -6.92 29.40 -17.17
CA ASN A 507 -7.60 29.99 -16.01
C ASN A 507 -9.12 30.06 -16.11
N VAL A 508 -9.73 29.19 -16.93
CA VAL A 508 -11.20 29.06 -17.01
C VAL A 508 -11.61 27.72 -16.39
N ALA A 509 -11.90 27.73 -15.09
CA ALA A 509 -12.44 26.56 -14.42
C ALA A 509 -13.93 26.41 -14.78
N MET A 510 -14.29 25.33 -15.48
CA MET A 510 -15.65 25.11 -15.96
C MET A 510 -16.15 23.69 -15.70
N TYR A 511 -17.44 23.53 -15.48
CA TYR A 511 -18.14 22.29 -15.76
C TYR A 511 -18.41 22.24 -17.26
N HIS A 512 -17.76 21.34 -17.98
CA HIS A 512 -18.04 21.10 -19.39
C HIS A 512 -19.00 19.93 -19.53
N GLN A 513 -20.06 20.10 -20.32
CA GLN A 513 -20.93 19.00 -20.74
C GLN A 513 -20.95 18.95 -22.26
N GLY A 514 -20.31 17.94 -22.84
CA GLY A 514 -20.38 17.70 -24.27
C GLY A 514 -21.81 17.38 -24.73
N ALA A 515 -22.09 17.55 -26.01
CA ALA A 515 -23.45 17.37 -26.55
C ALA A 515 -24.00 15.95 -26.34
N SER A 516 -23.13 14.96 -26.21
CA SER A 516 -23.49 13.56 -25.91
C SER A 516 -23.27 13.13 -24.48
N ASP A 517 -22.76 14.00 -23.61
CA ASP A 517 -22.41 13.65 -22.24
C ASP A 517 -23.68 13.58 -21.38
N ALA A 518 -23.79 12.50 -20.60
CA ALA A 518 -24.92 12.32 -19.69
C ALA A 518 -24.90 13.31 -18.52
N HIS A 519 -23.70 13.69 -18.08
CA HIS A 519 -23.48 14.57 -16.95
C HIS A 519 -22.32 15.53 -17.24
N PRO A 520 -22.33 16.75 -16.70
CA PRO A 520 -21.17 17.64 -16.78
C PRO A 520 -19.97 17.05 -16.05
N ARG A 521 -18.78 17.36 -16.55
CA ARG A 521 -17.50 17.04 -15.92
C ARG A 521 -16.72 18.31 -15.59
N PRO A 522 -16.07 18.39 -14.42
CA PRO A 522 -15.20 19.52 -14.12
C PRO A 522 -13.94 19.46 -14.99
N LEU A 523 -13.63 20.55 -15.69
CA LEU A 523 -12.37 20.79 -16.41
C LEU A 523 -11.55 21.84 -15.66
N CYS A 524 -10.94 21.42 -14.56
CA CYS A 524 -10.07 22.25 -13.73
C CYS A 524 -9.16 21.36 -12.87
N PRO A 525 -8.09 21.92 -12.26
CA PRO A 525 -7.35 21.26 -11.20
C PRO A 525 -8.26 20.77 -10.08
N ALA A 526 -7.86 19.66 -9.44
CA ALA A 526 -8.67 19.02 -8.41
C ALA A 526 -8.99 19.92 -7.20
N ALA A 527 -8.15 20.90 -6.86
CA ALA A 527 -8.41 21.83 -5.76
C ALA A 527 -9.54 22.83 -6.09
N ILE A 528 -9.83 23.07 -7.37
CA ILE A 528 -10.74 24.13 -7.80
C ILE A 528 -12.16 23.56 -7.93
N ARG A 529 -13.14 24.36 -7.50
CA ARG A 529 -14.55 24.14 -7.80
C ARG A 529 -14.94 25.12 -8.91
N PRO A 530 -15.36 24.63 -10.09
CA PRO A 530 -15.79 25.52 -11.15
C PRO A 530 -17.02 26.33 -10.74
N ASP A 531 -17.04 27.61 -11.12
CA ASP A 531 -18.21 28.48 -11.02
C ASP A 531 -18.94 28.62 -12.37
N HIS A 532 -18.29 28.20 -13.46
CA HIS A 532 -18.84 28.29 -14.81
C HIS A 532 -19.40 26.95 -15.26
N TYR A 533 -20.53 26.98 -15.94
CA TYR A 533 -21.12 25.82 -16.61
C TYR A 533 -21.16 26.07 -18.12
N VAL A 534 -20.51 25.20 -18.88
CA VAL A 534 -20.34 25.26 -20.33
C VAL A 534 -20.94 23.98 -20.91
N ALA A 535 -22.04 24.11 -21.63
CA ALA A 535 -22.65 23.01 -22.35
C ALA A 535 -22.48 23.20 -23.85
N GLU A 536 -22.10 22.13 -24.54
CA GLU A 536 -22.22 22.07 -25.98
C GLU A 536 -23.70 21.93 -26.35
N ILE A 537 -24.20 22.91 -27.10
CA ILE A 537 -25.55 22.94 -27.62
C ILE A 537 -25.46 22.64 -29.12
N GLU A 538 -26.10 21.56 -29.57
CA GLU A 538 -26.19 21.27 -31.00
C GLU A 538 -26.95 22.41 -31.70
N SER A 539 -26.40 22.91 -32.81
CA SER A 539 -27.11 23.90 -33.63
C SER A 539 -28.30 23.27 -34.35
N ASP A 540 -29.39 24.03 -34.52
CA ASP A 540 -30.63 23.53 -35.14
C ASP A 540 -30.44 22.96 -36.56
N ALA A 541 -29.37 23.35 -37.27
CA ALA A 541 -29.04 22.87 -38.62
C ALA A 541 -28.66 21.38 -38.68
N ASP A 542 -28.15 20.80 -37.58
CA ASP A 542 -27.74 19.39 -37.49
C ASP A 542 -28.77 18.49 -36.77
N GLY A 543 -29.92 19.06 -36.39
CA GLY A 543 -30.84 18.48 -35.41
C GLY A 543 -31.44 17.11 -35.79
N VAL A 544 -31.48 16.71 -37.05
CA VAL A 544 -32.00 15.38 -37.46
C VAL A 544 -30.92 14.30 -37.37
N ALA A 545 -29.70 14.60 -37.82
CA ALA A 545 -28.57 13.67 -37.74
C ALA A 545 -28.08 13.48 -36.30
N GLY A 546 -28.07 14.55 -35.49
CA GLY A 546 -27.78 14.51 -34.06
C GLY A 546 -28.80 13.71 -33.26
N ARG A 547 -30.11 13.91 -33.50
CA ARG A 547 -31.20 13.12 -32.87
C ARG A 547 -31.10 11.63 -33.18
N SER A 548 -30.82 11.26 -34.43
CA SER A 548 -30.67 9.86 -34.84
C SER A 548 -29.46 9.18 -34.15
N ARG A 549 -28.30 9.86 -34.10
CA ARG A 549 -27.11 9.37 -33.37
C ARG A 549 -27.35 9.24 -31.86
N ARG A 550 -28.08 10.18 -31.25
CA ARG A 550 -28.49 10.10 -29.82
C ARG A 550 -29.44 8.93 -29.57
N LEU A 551 -30.44 8.72 -30.42
CA LEU A 551 -31.37 7.58 -30.31
C LEU A 551 -30.63 6.27 -30.51
N GLN A 552 -29.72 6.17 -31.48
CA GLN A 552 -28.90 4.99 -31.71
C GLN A 552 -27.94 4.72 -30.55
N ARG A 553 -27.28 5.73 -29.99
CA ARG A 553 -26.40 5.55 -28.82
C ARG A 553 -27.18 5.24 -27.54
N ARG A 554 -28.34 5.88 -27.31
CA ARG A 554 -29.23 5.54 -26.20
C ARG A 554 -29.80 4.13 -26.37
N ALA A 555 -30.18 3.75 -27.57
CA ALA A 555 -30.63 2.39 -27.88
C ALA A 555 -29.51 1.38 -27.72
N ALA A 556 -28.29 1.66 -28.19
CA ALA A 556 -27.13 0.78 -28.03
C ALA A 556 -26.66 0.68 -26.57
N GLY A 557 -26.66 1.79 -25.83
CA GLY A 557 -26.38 1.83 -24.39
C GLY A 557 -27.46 1.10 -23.59
N PHE A 558 -28.74 1.32 -23.92
CA PHE A 558 -29.86 0.60 -23.32
C PHE A 558 -29.82 -0.89 -23.67
N LEU A 559 -29.55 -1.27 -24.92
CA LEU A 559 -29.45 -2.66 -25.37
C LEU A 559 -28.24 -3.34 -24.74
N GLY A 560 -27.07 -2.69 -24.74
CA GLY A 560 -25.85 -3.19 -24.11
C GLY A 560 -26.01 -3.36 -22.60
N TYR A 561 -26.61 -2.38 -21.92
CA TYR A 561 -26.97 -2.46 -20.51
C TYR A 561 -27.97 -3.61 -20.25
N ASN A 562 -29.07 -3.70 -21.00
CA ASN A 562 -30.08 -4.75 -20.83
C ASN A 562 -29.58 -6.15 -21.21
N VAL A 563 -28.67 -6.30 -22.18
CA VAL A 563 -28.05 -7.58 -22.55
C VAL A 563 -27.04 -8.01 -21.47
N HIS A 564 -26.20 -7.07 -20.99
CA HIS A 564 -25.26 -7.33 -19.89
C HIS A 564 -26.00 -7.74 -18.60
N LEU A 565 -27.05 -7.00 -18.22
CA LEU A 565 -27.89 -7.32 -17.07
C LEU A 565 -28.75 -8.57 -17.26
N GLY A 566 -29.33 -8.71 -18.45
CA GLY A 566 -30.16 -9.84 -18.80
C GLY A 566 -29.42 -11.16 -18.68
N SER A 567 -28.15 -11.21 -19.10
CA SER A 567 -27.30 -12.41 -18.99
C SER A 567 -26.94 -12.85 -17.56
N ARG A 568 -27.12 -12.00 -16.54
CA ARG A 568 -26.65 -12.25 -15.15
C ARG A 568 -27.77 -12.43 -14.12
N LEU A 569 -29.03 -12.29 -14.51
CA LEU A 569 -30.19 -12.57 -13.64
C LEU A 569 -30.73 -13.98 -13.92
N PRO A 570 -31.02 -14.82 -12.91
CA PRO A 570 -31.32 -16.24 -13.13
C PRO A 570 -32.53 -16.50 -14.05
N VAL A 571 -33.60 -15.69 -13.96
CA VAL A 571 -34.83 -15.88 -14.77
C VAL A 571 -34.72 -15.21 -16.15
N ARG A 572 -34.24 -13.96 -16.21
CA ARG A 572 -34.07 -13.24 -17.49
C ARG A 572 -32.89 -13.74 -18.30
N GLY A 573 -31.84 -14.24 -17.65
CA GLY A 573 -30.66 -14.84 -18.27
C GLY A 573 -30.98 -16.20 -18.84
N ALA A 574 -31.78 -17.01 -18.17
CA ALA A 574 -32.32 -18.24 -18.73
C ALA A 574 -33.18 -17.95 -19.99
N LEU A 575 -34.05 -16.94 -19.96
CA LEU A 575 -34.88 -16.54 -21.11
C LEU A 575 -34.06 -15.93 -22.27
N LEU A 576 -33.04 -15.12 -21.99
CA LEU A 576 -32.17 -14.54 -23.03
C LEU A 576 -31.19 -15.56 -23.61
N MET A 577 -30.61 -16.45 -22.78
CA MET A 577 -29.77 -17.56 -23.25
C MET A 577 -30.59 -18.57 -24.05
N THR A 578 -31.83 -18.86 -23.64
CA THR A 578 -32.71 -19.69 -24.46
C THR A 578 -33.17 -18.95 -25.72
N ALA A 579 -33.47 -17.65 -25.70
CA ALA A 579 -33.90 -16.96 -26.93
C ALA A 579 -32.77 -16.68 -27.94
N PHE A 580 -31.55 -16.43 -27.47
CA PHE A 580 -30.43 -15.94 -28.30
C PHE A 580 -29.17 -16.83 -28.24
N GLY A 581 -29.11 -17.85 -27.39
CA GLY A 581 -27.96 -18.74 -27.27
C GLY A 581 -27.63 -19.52 -28.56
N TRP A 582 -28.64 -19.78 -29.40
CA TRP A 582 -28.45 -20.36 -30.74
C TRP A 582 -27.67 -19.43 -31.69
N LEU A 583 -27.70 -18.11 -31.48
CA LEU A 583 -26.91 -17.18 -32.29
C LEU A 583 -25.42 -17.26 -31.97
N ALA A 584 -25.04 -17.70 -30.76
CA ALA A 584 -23.64 -17.97 -30.42
C ALA A 584 -23.09 -19.24 -31.12
N LEU A 585 -23.98 -20.09 -31.65
CA LEU A 585 -23.62 -21.26 -32.45
C LEU A 585 -23.09 -20.85 -33.83
N VAL A 586 -23.53 -19.71 -34.38
CA VAL A 586 -23.10 -19.18 -35.67
C VAL A 586 -21.59 -18.89 -35.74
N PRO A 587 -20.99 -18.08 -34.83
CA PRO A 587 -19.54 -17.86 -34.84
C PRO A 587 -18.74 -19.13 -34.51
N LEU A 588 -19.32 -20.08 -33.77
CA LEU A 588 -18.68 -21.36 -33.46
C LEU A 588 -18.62 -22.28 -34.69
N VAL A 589 -19.71 -22.38 -35.46
CA VAL A 589 -19.73 -23.09 -36.74
C VAL A 589 -18.82 -22.38 -37.76
N LEU A 590 -18.84 -21.04 -37.81
CA LEU A 590 -17.94 -20.28 -38.68
C LEU A 590 -16.46 -20.55 -38.35
N ARG A 591 -16.06 -20.62 -37.07
CA ARG A 591 -14.68 -21.00 -36.67
C ARG A 591 -14.31 -22.45 -36.97
N VAL A 592 -15.29 -23.36 -37.05
CA VAL A 592 -15.05 -24.77 -37.34
C VAL A 592 -15.01 -25.04 -38.84
N VAL A 593 -15.84 -24.34 -39.62
CA VAL A 593 -15.94 -24.48 -41.08
C VAL A 593 -14.92 -23.59 -41.80
N PHE A 594 -14.56 -22.46 -41.20
CA PHE A 594 -13.52 -21.54 -41.69
C PHE A 594 -12.52 -21.23 -40.55
N PRO A 595 -11.62 -22.18 -40.23
CA PRO A 595 -10.61 -22.00 -39.17
C PRO A 595 -9.59 -20.91 -39.47
#